data_AF-A0A7K0BSF8-F1
#
_entry.id   AF-A0A7K0BSF8-F1
#
_cell.length_a   1.000
_cell.length_b   1.000
_cell.length_c   1.000
_cell.angle_alpha   90.00
_cell.angle_beta   90.00
_cell.angle_gamma   90.00
#
_symmetry.space_group_name_H-M   'P 1'
#
loop_
_entity.id
_entity.type
_entity.pdbx_description
1 polymer ?
#
loop_
_entity_poly.entity_id
_entity_poly.type
_entity_poly.pdbx_seq_one_letter_code
_entity_poly.pdbx_strand_id
1 'polypeptide(L)'
;MDASRCTAEFAAEVSVESIGSVHGYETWCAAAGLKPDEGPYGLVLGTTEHGDRVTLLTDDVNYMAMVLQAVAASQITEGIELASERFVVRDGWPCDWPVPETGHGR
;
A
#
# COMPACT_ATOMS: atom_id res chain seq x y z
N MET A 1 -15.65 4.29 0.71
CA MET A 1 -15.00 4.83 -0.48
C MET A 1 -14.98 3.72 -1.51
N ASP A 2 -15.47 3.95 -2.73
CA ASP A 2 -15.48 2.93 -3.78
C ASP A 2 -14.13 2.97 -4.50
N ALA A 3 -13.20 2.12 -4.08
CA ALA A 3 -11.87 2.03 -4.66
C ALA A 3 -11.82 1.13 -5.91
N SER A 4 -12.99 0.75 -6.47
CA SER A 4 -13.07 -0.13 -7.63
C SER A 4 -12.41 0.44 -8.88
N ARG A 5 -12.15 1.76 -8.93
CA ARG A 5 -11.49 2.43 -10.06
C ARG A 5 -10.46 3.44 -9.56
N CYS A 6 -9.19 3.06 -9.59
CA CYS A 6 -8.07 3.95 -9.31
C CYS A 6 -6.98 3.77 -10.36
N THR A 7 -6.31 4.86 -10.71
CA THR A 7 -5.12 4.83 -11.56
C THR A 7 -3.91 4.60 -10.67
N ALA A 8 -3.19 3.49 -10.89
CA ALA A 8 -1.93 3.21 -10.21
C ALA A 8 -0.82 4.12 -10.76
N GLU A 9 -0.10 4.80 -9.86
CA GLU A 9 1.01 5.69 -10.17
C GLU A 9 2.35 5.07 -9.78
N PHE A 10 2.34 4.24 -8.74
CA PHE A 10 3.54 3.61 -8.19
C PHE A 10 3.17 2.29 -7.52
N ALA A 11 4.05 1.31 -7.62
CA ALA A 11 3.91 0.05 -6.91
C ALA A 11 5.27 -0.39 -6.35
N ALA A 12 5.29 -0.86 -5.10
CA ALA A 12 6.49 -1.34 -4.43
C ALA A 12 6.18 -2.39 -3.36
N GLU A 13 7.17 -3.22 -3.06
CA GLU A 13 7.14 -4.10 -1.90
C GLU A 13 7.60 -3.33 -0.63
N VAL A 14 6.86 -3.49 0.45
CA VAL A 14 7.18 -2.95 1.77
C VAL A 14 7.57 -4.10 2.70
N SER A 15 8.81 -4.09 3.16
CA SER A 15 9.40 -5.12 4.01
C SER A 15 10.31 -4.48 5.05
N VAL A 16 10.77 -5.27 6.02
CA VAL A 16 11.79 -4.83 6.98
C VAL A 16 13.05 -4.33 6.26
N GLU A 17 13.43 -4.98 5.15
CA GLU A 17 14.60 -4.60 4.35
C GLU A 17 14.39 -3.28 3.62
N SER A 18 13.22 -3.05 3.04
CA SER A 18 12.95 -1.81 2.30
C SER A 18 12.77 -0.60 3.23
N ILE A 19 12.29 -0.82 4.45
CA ILE A 19 12.21 0.23 5.50
C ILE A 19 13.54 0.41 6.26
N GLY A 20 14.36 -0.63 6.36
CA GLY A 20 15.67 -0.60 7.01
C GLY A 20 15.66 -0.85 8.52
N SER A 21 14.51 -1.18 9.13
CA SER A 21 14.45 -1.64 10.54
C SER A 21 13.14 -2.37 10.86
N VAL A 22 13.20 -3.31 11.81
CA VAL A 22 12.02 -4.03 12.32
C VAL A 22 11.02 -3.05 12.96
N HIS A 23 11.50 -2.15 13.82
CA HIS A 23 10.65 -1.17 14.49
C HIS A 23 9.97 -0.21 13.50
N GLY A 24 10.68 0.22 12.45
CA GLY A 24 10.11 1.03 11.38
C GLY A 24 9.01 0.30 10.63
N TYR A 25 9.21 -1.00 10.37
CA TYR A 25 8.21 -1.85 9.73
C TYR A 25 6.96 -2.04 10.61
N GLU A 26 7.13 -2.32 11.89
CA GLU A 26 6.02 -2.39 12.85
C GLU A 26 5.21 -1.09 12.91
N THR A 27 5.92 0.05 12.91
CA THR A 27 5.29 1.38 12.93
C THR A 27 4.51 1.65 11.65
N TRP A 28 5.07 1.26 10.50
CA TRP A 28 4.40 1.39 9.21
C TRP A 28 3.17 0.48 9.14
N CYS A 29 3.28 -0.79 9.56
CA CYS A 29 2.14 -1.71 9.64
C CYS A 29 1.03 -1.16 10.54
N ALA A 30 1.39 -0.61 11.71
CA ALA A 30 0.43 -0.01 12.63
C ALA A 30 -0.26 1.23 12.02
N ALA A 31 0.49 2.11 11.35
CA ALA A 31 -0.07 3.26 10.63
C ALA A 31 -0.97 2.83 9.44
N ALA A 32 -0.68 1.68 8.83
CA ALA A 32 -1.46 1.08 7.77
C ALA A 32 -2.69 0.29 8.27
N GLY A 33 -2.80 0.02 9.57
CA GLY A 33 -3.83 -0.85 10.14
C GLY A 33 -3.61 -2.35 9.84
N LEU A 34 -2.36 -2.72 9.54
CA LEU A 34 -1.92 -4.08 9.24
C LEU A 34 -1.27 -4.75 10.46
N LYS A 35 -1.19 -6.07 10.43
CA LYS A 35 -0.37 -6.81 11.40
C LYS A 35 1.08 -6.85 10.90
N PRO A 36 2.08 -6.64 11.76
CA PRO A 36 3.46 -6.92 11.39
C PRO A 36 3.66 -8.44 11.38
N ASP A 37 3.17 -9.12 10.34
CA ASP A 37 3.46 -10.53 10.09
C ASP A 37 4.85 -10.65 9.43
N GLU A 38 5.42 -11.87 9.36
CA GLU A 38 6.79 -12.09 8.85
C GLU A 38 6.97 -11.84 7.34
N GLY A 39 5.89 -11.59 6.59
CA GLY A 39 5.92 -11.40 5.14
C GLY A 39 5.90 -9.93 4.72
N PRO A 40 6.39 -9.60 3.51
CA PRO A 40 6.27 -8.25 2.95
C PRO A 40 4.83 -7.94 2.52
N TYR A 41 4.49 -6.65 2.49
CA TYR A 41 3.25 -6.16 1.92
C TYR A 41 3.47 -5.55 0.53
N GLY A 42 2.56 -5.82 -0.39
CA GLY A 42 2.42 -5.05 -1.60
C GLY A 42 1.78 -3.70 -1.32
N LEU A 43 2.39 -2.64 -1.86
CA LEU A 43 1.87 -1.28 -1.82
C LEU A 43 1.67 -0.75 -3.23
N VAL A 44 0.50 -0.18 -3.48
CA VAL A 44 0.19 0.57 -4.71
C VAL A 44 -0.30 1.95 -4.32
N LEU A 45 0.36 2.99 -4.83
CA LEU A 45 -0.13 4.36 -4.74
C LEU A 45 -0.93 4.66 -6.00
N GLY A 46 -2.08 5.29 -5.82
CA GLY A 46 -2.88 5.71 -6.94
C GLY A 46 -3.82 6.85 -6.61
N THR A 47 -4.60 7.21 -7.60
CA THR A 47 -5.59 8.28 -7.51
C THR A 47 -6.95 7.77 -7.99
N THR A 48 -8.03 8.08 -7.27
CA THR A 48 -9.41 7.75 -7.67
C THR A 48 -9.82 8.54 -8.91
N GLU A 49 -10.95 8.17 -9.53
CA GLU A 49 -11.52 8.95 -10.64
C GLU A 49 -11.88 10.41 -10.26
N HIS A 50 -12.04 10.70 -8.97
CA HIS A 50 -12.30 12.05 -8.46
C HIS A 50 -11.03 12.85 -8.15
N GLY A 51 -9.85 12.25 -8.30
CA GLY A 51 -8.58 12.90 -7.98
C GLY A 51 -8.10 12.70 -6.54
N ASP A 52 -8.77 11.86 -5.75
CA ASP A 52 -8.36 11.59 -4.37
C ASP A 52 -7.20 10.59 -4.33
N ARG A 53 -6.19 10.87 -3.49
CA ARG A 53 -5.07 9.96 -3.27
C ARG A 53 -5.51 8.74 -2.46
N VAL A 54 -5.11 7.57 -2.92
CA VAL A 54 -5.34 6.30 -2.21
C VAL A 54 -4.06 5.49 -2.18
N THR A 55 -3.95 4.66 -1.14
CA THR A 55 -2.97 3.58 -1.09
C THR A 55 -3.72 2.27 -0.97
N LEU A 56 -3.33 1.29 -1.78
CA LEU A 56 -3.83 -0.06 -1.74
C LEU A 56 -2.75 -0.99 -1.20
N LEU A 57 -3.12 -1.83 -0.25
CA LEU A 57 -2.21 -2.72 0.46
C LEU A 57 -2.69 -4.17 0.35
N THR A 58 -1.78 -5.09 0.05
CA THR A 58 -2.12 -6.52 -0.06
C THR A 58 -0.98 -7.39 0.49
N ASP A 59 -1.32 -8.51 1.11
CA ASP A 59 -0.39 -9.58 1.49
C ASP A 59 -0.31 -10.69 0.41
N ASP A 60 -1.12 -10.60 -0.65
CA ASP A 60 -1.08 -11.53 -1.78
C ASP A 60 0.13 -11.22 -2.67
N VAL A 61 1.25 -11.86 -2.35
CA VAL A 61 2.51 -11.79 -3.12
C VAL A 61 2.35 -12.12 -4.61
N ASN A 62 1.45 -13.02 -4.98
CA ASN A 62 1.24 -13.35 -6.40
C ASN A 62 0.52 -12.20 -7.11
N TYR A 63 -0.51 -11.65 -6.48
CA TYR A 63 -1.22 -10.50 -7.01
C TYR A 63 -0.30 -9.27 -7.10
N MET A 64 0.52 -9.04 -6.08
CA MET A 64 1.48 -7.94 -6.08
C MET A 64 2.52 -8.08 -7.19
N ALA A 65 3.05 -9.28 -7.42
CA ALA A 65 3.98 -9.52 -8.52
C ALA A 65 3.36 -9.19 -9.89
N MET A 66 2.07 -9.52 -10.08
CA MET A 66 1.34 -9.13 -11.29
C MET A 66 1.22 -7.61 -11.41
N VAL A 67 0.82 -6.90 -10.35
CA VAL A 67 0.68 -5.44 -10.37
C VAL A 67 2.03 -4.75 -10.63
N LEU A 68 3.10 -5.19 -9.96
CA LEU A 68 4.45 -4.65 -10.16
C LEU A 68 4.91 -4.79 -11.61
N GLN A 69 4.72 -5.96 -12.22
CA GLN A 69 5.05 -6.17 -13.63
C GLN A 69 4.24 -5.25 -14.53
N ALA A 70 2.96 -5.09 -14.24
CA ALA A 70 2.03 -4.32 -15.04
C ALA A 70 2.34 -2.81 -14.98
N VAL A 71 2.68 -2.27 -13.80
CA VAL A 71 3.13 -0.89 -13.61
C VAL A 71 4.52 -0.66 -14.23
N ALA A 72 5.48 -1.56 -13.99
CA ALA A 72 6.85 -1.43 -14.52
C ALA A 72 6.90 -1.47 -16.05
N ALA A 73 6.00 -2.22 -16.69
CA ALA A 73 5.91 -2.30 -18.15
C ALA A 73 5.38 -1.00 -18.81
N SER A 74 5.02 0.04 -18.03
CA SER A 74 4.43 1.30 -18.52
C SER A 74 3.17 1.13 -19.37
N GLN A 75 2.59 -0.09 -19.42
CA GLN A 75 1.36 -0.34 -20.16
C GLN A 75 0.13 0.19 -19.44
N ILE A 76 0.32 0.73 -18.24
CA ILE A 76 -0.75 1.14 -17.33
C ILE A 76 -0.40 2.52 -16.82
N THR A 77 -0.92 3.51 -17.49
CA THR A 77 -1.04 4.87 -16.94
C THR A 77 -2.50 5.29 -16.78
N GLU A 78 -3.46 4.52 -17.32
CA GLU A 78 -4.90 4.76 -17.15
C GLU A 78 -5.66 3.43 -17.08
N GLY A 79 -6.54 3.27 -16.09
CA GLY A 79 -7.64 2.31 -16.17
C GLY A 79 -7.38 0.85 -15.76
N ILE A 80 -6.40 0.52 -14.91
CA ILE A 80 -6.52 -0.77 -14.19
C ILE A 80 -7.70 -0.65 -13.23
N GLU A 81 -8.67 -1.53 -13.41
CA GLU A 81 -9.63 -1.86 -12.37
C GLU A 81 -8.96 -2.86 -11.42
N LEU A 82 -8.46 -2.35 -10.30
CA LEU A 82 -7.91 -3.19 -9.24
C LEU A 82 -9.09 -3.81 -8.49
N ALA A 83 -9.06 -5.12 -8.33
CA ALA A 83 -10.08 -5.84 -7.58
C ALA A 83 -10.00 -5.42 -6.11
N SER A 84 -10.76 -4.39 -5.74
CA SER A 84 -10.67 -3.74 -4.42
C SER A 84 -10.88 -4.72 -3.26
N GLU A 85 -11.57 -5.84 -3.47
CA GLU A 85 -11.73 -6.89 -2.44
C GLU A 85 -10.43 -7.58 -2.03
N ARG A 86 -9.35 -7.47 -2.83
CA ARG A 86 -8.02 -8.02 -2.52
C ARG A 86 -7.11 -7.05 -1.79
N PHE A 87 -7.59 -5.84 -1.54
CA PHE A 87 -6.79 -4.77 -0.96
C PHE A 87 -7.42 -4.24 0.32
N VAL A 88 -6.55 -3.96 1.29
CA VAL A 88 -6.84 -2.97 2.31
C VAL A 88 -6.63 -1.60 1.68
N VAL A 89 -7.70 -0.80 1.64
CA VAL A 89 -7.68 0.56 1.08
C VAL A 89 -7.43 1.56 2.21
N ARG A 90 -6.49 2.48 2.00
CA ARG A 90 -6.17 3.58 2.91
C ARG A 90 -6.23 4.91 2.16
N ASP A 91 -6.83 5.90 2.79
CA ASP A 91 -6.89 7.26 2.26
C ASP A 91 -5.52 7.93 2.35
N GLY A 92 -5.15 8.67 1.31
CA GLY A 92 -3.88 9.40 1.25
C GLY A 92 -2.66 8.53 0.99
N TRP A 93 -1.49 9.15 1.10
CA TRP A 93 -0.20 8.49 0.95
C TRP A 93 0.38 8.07 2.30
N PRO A 94 1.28 7.07 2.36
CA PRO A 94 1.86 6.60 3.61
C PRO A 94 2.58 7.68 4.43
N CYS A 95 3.15 8.70 3.78
CA CYS A 95 3.82 9.81 4.44
C CYS A 95 2.85 10.75 5.19
N ASP A 96 1.57 10.71 4.84
CA ASP A 96 0.54 11.57 5.41
C ASP A 96 -0.23 10.86 6.56
N TRP A 97 0.01 9.56 6.77
CA TRP A 97 -0.70 8.82 7.79
C TRP A 97 -0.27 9.20 9.20
N PRO A 98 -1.21 9.26 10.16
CA PRO A 98 -0.86 9.46 11.54
C PRO A 98 0.01 8.29 11.99
N VAL A 99 1.23 8.61 12.44
CA VAL A 99 2.07 7.63 13.13
C VAL A 99 1.42 7.35 14.48
N PRO A 100 1.08 6.10 14.81
CA PRO A 100 0.52 5.80 16.11
C PRO A 100 1.52 6.23 17.18
N GLU A 101 1.08 7.07 18.12
CA GLU A 101 1.90 7.44 19.28
C GLU A 101 2.23 6.14 20.00
N THR A 102 3.47 5.69 19.89
CA THR A 102 3.97 4.56 20.67
C THR A 102 3.95 5.02 22.11
N GLY A 103 2.89 4.64 22.83
CA GLY A 103 2.73 4.93 24.23
C GLY A 103 3.97 4.44 24.98
N HIS A 104 4.87 5.36 25.28
CA HIS A 104 5.89 5.16 26.30
C HIS A 104 5.14 5.14 27.64
N GLY A 105 4.58 3.98 27.96
CA GLY A 105 4.20 3.63 29.32
C GLY A 105 5.47 3.74 30.17
N ARG A 106 5.50 4.77 31.01
CA ARG A 106 6.47 4.92 32.09
C ARG A 106 6.30 3.83 33.15
#